data_AF-A0A743PBM0-F1
#
_entry.id   AF-A0A743PBM0-F1
#
_cell.length_a   1.000
_cell.length_b   1.000
_cell.length_c   1.000
_cell.angle_alpha   90.00
_cell.angle_beta   90.00
_cell.angle_gamma   90.00
#
_symmetry.space_group_name_H-M   'P 1'
#
loop_
_entity.id
_entity.type
_entity.pdbx_description
1 polymer ?
#
loop_
_entity_poly.entity_id
_entity_poly.type
_entity_poly.pdbx_seq_one_letter_code
_entity_poly.pdbx_strand_id
1 'polypeptide(L)'
;TANNLTHQQGIMTQLGEQQGILDVSRYLNNTAGNIRSNGTWLIKANTFNNLQGSLFSAGMGKLDLQIQQALDNTGGTLTGRQGILVDTPSLINRTGKVIASLGDVILNSQSLDGDEGEILAKGTLNIQGETLSLNQAVTQGERILMTANTLEHQNGKLLQTGTDAGEINLQGQLNNLAGEMGSHGDFTLKASALNNNDGQIITANKGHLSVALQD
;
A
#
# COMPACT_ATOMS: atom_id res chain seq x y z
N THR A 1 5.41 -24.05 -9.67
CA THR A 1 3.98 -24.22 -9.35
C THR A 1 3.83 -25.19 -8.19
N ALA A 2 2.96 -24.89 -7.22
CA ALA A 2 2.63 -25.75 -6.08
C ALA A 2 1.16 -25.56 -5.66
N ASN A 3 0.57 -26.52 -4.94
CA ASN A 3 -0.76 -26.31 -4.35
C ASN A 3 -0.68 -25.42 -3.11
N ASN A 4 0.20 -25.78 -2.18
CA ASN A 4 0.52 -24.99 -1.01
C ASN A 4 2.04 -24.84 -0.93
N LEU A 5 2.51 -23.70 -0.45
CA LEU A 5 3.92 -23.47 -0.13
C LEU A 5 3.99 -22.98 1.31
N THR A 6 4.61 -23.77 2.18
CA THR A 6 4.90 -23.38 3.57
C THR A 6 6.38 -23.05 3.68
N HIS A 7 6.68 -21.79 3.97
CA HIS A 7 8.02 -21.20 4.05
C HIS A 7 8.16 -20.38 5.33
N GLN A 8 7.90 -21.02 6.47
CA GLN A 8 7.95 -20.36 7.78
C GLN A 8 9.37 -20.36 8.33
N GLN A 9 9.84 -19.23 8.87
CA GLN A 9 11.20 -19.06 9.42
C GLN A 9 12.33 -19.42 8.45
N GLY A 10 12.01 -19.64 7.18
CA GLY A 10 12.93 -20.08 6.14
C GLY A 10 13.52 -18.91 5.37
N ILE A 11 14.55 -19.18 4.59
CA ILE A 11 15.14 -18.24 3.64
C ILE A 11 15.03 -18.83 2.23
N MET A 12 14.41 -18.08 1.32
CA MET A 12 14.36 -18.38 -0.10
C MET A 12 15.02 -17.21 -0.82
N THR A 13 16.11 -17.47 -1.55
CA THR A 13 16.88 -16.41 -2.22
C THR A 13 17.06 -16.75 -3.69
N GLN A 14 16.67 -15.81 -4.55
CA GLN A 14 17.01 -15.81 -5.96
C GLN A 14 18.14 -14.81 -6.20
N LEU A 15 19.31 -15.31 -6.60
CA LEU A 15 20.49 -14.48 -6.82
C LEU A 15 20.53 -13.82 -8.21
N GLY A 16 19.77 -14.34 -9.18
CA GLY A 16 19.69 -13.79 -10.53
C GLY A 16 18.76 -12.58 -10.63
N GLU A 17 19.00 -11.73 -11.63
CA GLU A 17 18.21 -10.53 -11.94
C GLU A 17 16.96 -10.82 -12.80
N GLN A 18 16.82 -12.06 -13.29
CA GLN A 18 15.64 -12.51 -14.03
C GLN A 18 14.38 -12.44 -13.16
N GLN A 19 13.21 -12.49 -13.78
CA GLN A 19 11.96 -12.58 -13.02
C GLN A 19 11.87 -13.92 -12.29
N GLY A 20 11.69 -13.87 -10.97
CA GLY A 20 11.30 -15.01 -10.16
C GLY A 20 9.79 -15.20 -10.17
N ILE A 21 9.32 -16.44 -10.22
CA ILE A 21 7.89 -16.76 -10.21
C ILE A 21 7.59 -17.76 -9.08
N LEU A 22 6.72 -17.35 -8.15
CA LEU A 22 6.04 -18.28 -7.25
C LEU A 22 4.58 -18.39 -7.67
N ASP A 23 4.21 -19.53 -8.20
CA ASP A 23 2.85 -19.84 -8.64
C ASP A 23 2.24 -20.89 -7.70
N VAL A 24 1.38 -20.46 -6.79
CA VAL A 24 0.83 -21.28 -5.70
C VAL A 24 -0.69 -21.31 -5.79
N SER A 25 -1.29 -22.41 -6.23
CA SER A 25 -2.72 -22.42 -6.56
C SER A 25 -3.67 -22.21 -5.37
N ARG A 26 -3.21 -22.43 -4.13
CA ARG A 26 -4.00 -22.24 -2.91
C ARG A 26 -3.31 -21.29 -1.93
N TYR A 27 -2.44 -21.83 -1.08
CA TYR A 27 -1.98 -21.10 0.10
C TYR A 27 -0.45 -20.95 0.11
N LEU A 28 0.01 -19.70 0.13
CA LEU A 28 1.40 -19.33 0.37
C LEU A 28 1.53 -18.86 1.82
N ASN A 29 2.41 -19.48 2.59
CA ASN A 29 2.69 -19.09 3.97
C ASN A 29 4.17 -18.74 4.13
N ASN A 30 4.46 -17.46 4.32
CA ASN A 30 5.79 -16.90 4.61
C ASN A 30 5.89 -16.37 6.05
N THR A 31 5.17 -16.97 7.01
CA THR A 31 5.16 -16.48 8.40
C THR A 31 6.56 -16.51 9.00
N ALA A 32 7.06 -15.36 9.46
CA ALA A 32 8.44 -15.17 9.93
C ALA A 32 9.53 -15.61 8.92
N GLY A 33 9.16 -15.85 7.67
CA GLY A 33 10.06 -16.27 6.60
C GLY A 33 10.64 -15.08 5.83
N ASN A 34 11.64 -15.37 5.00
CA ASN A 34 12.31 -14.39 4.16
C ASN A 34 12.38 -14.89 2.72
N ILE A 35 11.76 -14.16 1.80
CA ILE A 35 11.81 -14.40 0.35
C ILE A 35 12.51 -13.21 -0.30
N ARG A 36 13.63 -13.45 -0.99
CA ARG A 36 14.44 -12.39 -1.61
C ARG A 36 14.77 -12.69 -3.06
N SER A 37 14.84 -11.67 -3.90
CA SER A 37 15.37 -11.76 -5.26
C SER A 37 16.19 -10.53 -5.60
N ASN A 38 17.19 -10.66 -6.47
CA ASN A 38 17.87 -9.53 -7.11
C ASN A 38 17.11 -8.97 -8.33
N GLY A 39 16.14 -9.73 -8.83
CA GLY A 39 15.22 -9.33 -9.89
C GLY A 39 13.79 -9.13 -9.40
N THR A 40 12.89 -8.94 -10.34
CA THR A 40 11.45 -8.83 -10.08
C THR A 40 10.90 -10.14 -9.51
N TRP A 41 10.01 -10.05 -8.52
CA TRP A 41 9.19 -11.16 -8.06
C TRP A 41 7.79 -11.05 -8.63
N LEU A 42 7.31 -12.10 -9.28
CA LEU A 42 5.90 -12.32 -9.55
C LEU A 42 5.40 -13.45 -8.64
N ILE A 43 4.45 -13.14 -7.76
CA ILE A 43 3.85 -14.11 -6.85
C ILE A 43 2.36 -14.19 -7.14
N LYS A 44 1.92 -15.38 -7.52
CA LYS A 44 0.51 -15.70 -7.72
C LYS A 44 0.08 -16.66 -6.61
N ALA A 45 -0.98 -16.31 -5.90
CA ALA A 45 -1.60 -17.20 -4.94
C ALA A 45 -3.11 -17.03 -4.85
N ASN A 46 -3.84 -17.99 -4.28
CA ASN A 46 -5.21 -17.71 -3.85
C ASN A 46 -5.21 -16.90 -2.55
N THR A 47 -4.47 -17.35 -1.56
CA THR A 47 -4.27 -16.65 -0.29
C THR A 47 -2.79 -16.61 0.05
N PHE A 48 -2.33 -15.48 0.59
CA PHE A 48 -0.94 -15.30 0.97
C PHE A 48 -0.81 -14.69 2.37
N ASN A 49 -0.18 -15.44 3.28
CA ASN A 49 0.18 -14.97 4.61
C ASN A 49 1.67 -14.64 4.67
N ASN A 50 1.99 -13.36 4.90
CA ASN A 50 3.31 -12.82 5.16
C ASN A 50 3.44 -12.29 6.60
N LEU A 51 2.79 -12.96 7.56
CA LEU A 51 2.78 -12.56 8.97
C LEU A 51 4.19 -12.50 9.55
N GLN A 52 4.64 -11.31 9.99
CA GLN A 52 6.01 -11.08 10.47
C GLN A 52 7.11 -11.56 9.49
N GLY A 53 6.71 -11.83 8.24
CA GLY A 53 7.57 -12.30 7.18
C GLY A 53 8.11 -11.14 6.37
N SER A 54 9.01 -11.44 5.44
CA SER A 54 9.63 -10.43 4.60
C SER A 54 9.74 -10.89 3.15
N LEU A 55 9.37 -9.98 2.25
CA LEU A 55 9.55 -10.08 0.81
C LEU A 55 10.40 -8.92 0.35
N PHE A 56 11.50 -9.24 -0.33
CA PHE A 56 12.47 -8.24 -0.78
C PHE A 56 12.86 -8.48 -2.23
N SER A 57 12.40 -7.61 -3.12
CA SER A 57 12.91 -7.51 -4.48
C SER A 57 13.99 -6.41 -4.53
N ALA A 58 15.24 -6.87 -4.51
CA ALA A 58 16.47 -6.08 -4.51
C ALA A 58 16.85 -5.62 -5.94
N GLY A 59 18.03 -5.01 -6.08
CA GLY A 59 18.61 -4.68 -7.40
C GLY A 59 17.79 -3.64 -8.15
N MET A 60 17.26 -3.99 -9.32
CA MET A 60 16.28 -3.17 -10.06
C MET A 60 14.90 -3.85 -10.12
N GLY A 61 14.64 -4.77 -9.19
CA GLY A 61 13.41 -5.57 -9.19
C GLY A 61 12.17 -4.83 -8.66
N LYS A 62 11.02 -5.23 -9.19
CA LYS A 62 9.69 -4.90 -8.68
C LYS A 62 9.11 -6.07 -7.89
N LEU A 63 8.14 -5.79 -7.03
CA LEU A 63 7.30 -6.82 -6.42
C LEU A 63 5.91 -6.79 -7.05
N ASP A 64 5.50 -7.87 -7.70
CA ASP A 64 4.18 -8.05 -8.33
C ASP A 64 3.45 -9.19 -7.63
N LEU A 65 2.39 -8.86 -6.88
CA LEU A 65 1.59 -9.79 -6.10
C LEU A 65 0.18 -9.87 -6.68
N GLN A 66 -0.20 -11.04 -7.20
CA GLN A 66 -1.51 -11.32 -7.78
C GLN A 66 -2.22 -12.36 -6.91
N ILE A 67 -3.04 -11.91 -5.98
CA ILE A 67 -3.59 -12.75 -4.90
C ILE A 67 -5.12 -12.79 -4.98
N GLN A 68 -5.69 -13.96 -5.29
CA GLN A 68 -7.09 -14.06 -5.70
C GLN A 68 -8.13 -13.83 -4.59
N GLN A 69 -7.75 -13.95 -3.31
CA GLN A 69 -8.65 -13.73 -2.17
C GLN A 69 -8.10 -12.70 -1.19
N ALA A 70 -6.97 -13.01 -0.55
CA ALA A 70 -6.45 -12.15 0.52
C ALA A 70 -4.92 -12.25 0.67
N LEU A 71 -4.32 -11.09 0.93
CA LEU A 71 -2.93 -10.93 1.35
C LEU A 71 -2.90 -10.39 2.78
N ASP A 72 -2.36 -11.18 3.70
CA ASP A 72 -2.11 -10.76 5.07
C ASP A 72 -0.62 -10.47 5.29
N ASN A 73 -0.28 -9.18 5.38
CA ASN A 73 1.05 -8.65 5.68
C ASN A 73 1.16 -8.13 7.12
N THR A 74 0.36 -8.63 8.06
CA THR A 74 0.35 -8.14 9.45
C THR A 74 1.73 -8.31 10.11
N GLY A 75 2.31 -7.21 10.57
CA GLY A 75 3.67 -7.16 11.12
C GLY A 75 4.78 -7.55 10.12
N GLY A 76 4.42 -7.82 8.87
CA GLY A 76 5.32 -8.23 7.80
C GLY A 76 5.90 -7.05 7.04
N THR A 77 6.77 -7.34 6.07
CA THR A 77 7.36 -6.33 5.19
C THR A 77 7.34 -6.78 3.73
N LEU A 78 6.79 -5.93 2.87
CA LEU A 78 6.86 -6.03 1.42
C LEU A 78 7.75 -4.89 0.92
N THR A 79 8.84 -5.22 0.23
CA THR A 79 9.76 -4.22 -0.30
C THR A 79 10.11 -4.54 -1.75
N GLY A 80 9.83 -3.59 -2.64
CA GLY A 80 10.21 -3.64 -4.05
C GLY A 80 10.99 -2.39 -4.41
N ARG A 81 12.26 -2.52 -4.81
CA ARG A 81 13.11 -1.34 -4.98
C ARG A 81 12.59 -0.42 -6.10
N GLN A 82 12.21 -0.97 -7.25
CA GLN A 82 11.70 -0.21 -8.41
C GLN A 82 10.16 -0.10 -8.43
N GLY A 83 9.50 -0.59 -7.40
CA GLY A 83 8.05 -0.48 -7.23
C GLY A 83 7.39 -1.74 -6.72
N ILE A 84 6.14 -1.58 -6.32
CA ILE A 84 5.26 -2.64 -5.83
C ILE A 84 3.92 -2.52 -6.57
N LEU A 85 3.43 -3.66 -7.07
CA LEU A 85 2.05 -3.85 -7.51
C LEU A 85 1.43 -4.94 -6.63
N VAL A 86 0.31 -4.62 -6.00
CA VAL A 86 -0.54 -5.59 -5.30
C VAL A 86 -1.91 -5.56 -5.94
N ASP A 87 -2.35 -6.71 -6.43
CA ASP A 87 -3.70 -6.95 -6.92
C ASP A 87 -4.32 -8.05 -6.05
N THR A 88 -5.28 -7.68 -5.22
CA THR A 88 -5.98 -8.63 -4.34
C THR A 88 -7.31 -8.08 -3.83
N PRO A 89 -8.37 -8.89 -3.67
CA PRO A 89 -9.61 -8.38 -3.08
C PRO A 89 -9.45 -7.80 -1.67
N SER A 90 -8.61 -8.39 -0.82
CA SER A 90 -8.38 -7.94 0.55
C SER A 90 -6.90 -7.89 0.90
N LEU A 91 -6.43 -6.70 1.30
CA LEU A 91 -5.08 -6.47 1.78
C LEU A 91 -5.12 -6.06 3.26
N ILE A 92 -4.52 -6.88 4.12
CA ILE A 92 -4.25 -6.54 5.52
C ILE A 92 -2.77 -6.16 5.63
N ASN A 93 -2.48 -4.94 6.07
CA ASN A 93 -1.15 -4.41 6.33
C ASN A 93 -1.04 -3.84 7.76
N ARG A 94 -1.82 -4.38 8.70
CA ARG A 94 -1.80 -3.95 10.10
C ARG A 94 -0.41 -4.08 10.71
N THR A 95 0.10 -3.02 11.33
CA THR A 95 1.48 -2.96 11.88
C THR A 95 2.58 -3.39 10.89
N GLY A 96 2.24 -3.49 9.59
CA GLY A 96 3.07 -4.04 8.53
C GLY A 96 3.62 -2.92 7.66
N LYS A 97 4.50 -3.27 6.72
CA LYS A 97 5.16 -2.30 5.85
C LYS A 97 5.03 -2.68 4.38
N VAL A 98 4.67 -1.69 3.56
CA VAL A 98 4.73 -1.75 2.09
C VAL A 98 5.63 -0.61 1.60
N ILE A 99 6.81 -0.94 1.05
CA ILE A 99 7.84 0.06 0.79
C ILE A 99 8.40 -0.09 -0.64
N ALA A 100 8.16 0.92 -1.47
CA ALA A 100 8.91 1.11 -2.71
C ALA A 100 10.03 2.12 -2.50
N SER A 101 11.29 1.66 -2.52
CA SER A 101 12.44 2.49 -2.15
C SER A 101 12.91 3.47 -3.24
N LEU A 102 12.48 3.30 -4.50
CA LEU A 102 12.76 4.23 -5.60
C LEU A 102 11.60 4.43 -6.57
N GLY A 103 10.53 3.64 -6.45
CA GLY A 103 9.45 3.63 -7.44
C GLY A 103 8.07 3.76 -6.81
N ASP A 104 7.08 3.39 -7.61
CA ASP A 104 5.67 3.52 -7.29
C ASP A 104 5.19 2.38 -6.38
N VAL A 105 4.14 2.65 -5.60
CA VAL A 105 3.32 1.62 -4.96
C VAL A 105 1.93 1.70 -5.56
N ILE A 106 1.47 0.61 -6.15
CA ILE A 106 0.12 0.48 -6.71
C ILE A 106 -0.60 -0.62 -5.93
N LEU A 107 -1.66 -0.25 -5.21
CA LEU A 107 -2.50 -1.16 -4.45
C LEU A 107 -3.90 -1.18 -5.08
N ASN A 108 -4.28 -2.31 -5.65
CA ASN A 108 -5.62 -2.54 -6.18
C ASN A 108 -6.31 -3.57 -5.28
N SER A 109 -7.21 -3.11 -4.42
CA SER A 109 -7.92 -3.98 -3.48
C SER A 109 -9.27 -3.45 -3.08
N GLN A 110 -10.30 -4.31 -3.05
CA GLN A 110 -11.63 -3.90 -2.58
C GLN A 110 -11.59 -3.40 -1.13
N SER A 111 -10.82 -4.09 -0.28
CA SER A 111 -10.56 -3.67 1.10
C SER A 111 -9.06 -3.55 1.37
N LEU A 112 -8.67 -2.45 2.00
CA LEU A 112 -7.34 -2.24 2.57
C LEU A 112 -7.47 -1.92 4.06
N ASP A 113 -6.89 -2.78 4.89
CA ASP A 113 -6.72 -2.53 6.32
C ASP A 113 -5.23 -2.28 6.60
N GLY A 114 -4.83 -1.01 6.54
CA GLY A 114 -3.46 -0.55 6.79
C GLY A 114 -3.26 0.06 8.18
N ASP A 115 -4.17 -0.19 9.13
CA ASP A 115 -4.12 0.42 10.46
C ASP A 115 -2.79 0.17 11.17
N GLU A 116 -2.24 1.20 11.81
CA GLU A 116 -0.95 1.15 12.53
C GLU A 116 0.25 0.72 11.64
N GLY A 117 0.07 0.64 10.33
CA GLY A 117 1.07 0.21 9.36
C GLY A 117 1.75 1.38 8.63
N GLU A 118 2.64 1.01 7.69
CA GLU A 118 3.36 1.94 6.83
C GLU A 118 3.16 1.58 5.35
N ILE A 119 2.81 2.58 4.53
CA ILE A 119 2.75 2.48 3.06
C ILE A 119 3.56 3.64 2.48
N LEU A 120 4.73 3.33 1.94
CA LEU A 120 5.73 4.33 1.56
C LEU A 120 6.16 4.12 0.11
N ALA A 121 5.87 5.08 -0.76
CA ALA A 121 6.37 5.16 -2.12
C ALA A 121 7.39 6.29 -2.25
N LYS A 122 8.52 6.03 -2.93
CA LYS A 122 9.43 7.09 -3.37
C LYS A 122 9.02 7.72 -4.69
N GLY A 123 8.14 7.08 -5.46
CA GLY A 123 7.41 7.66 -6.58
C GLY A 123 5.94 7.87 -6.24
N THR A 124 5.06 7.56 -7.19
CA THR A 124 3.61 7.66 -7.01
C THR A 124 3.09 6.56 -6.09
N LEU A 125 2.28 6.95 -5.09
CA LEU A 125 1.41 6.05 -4.37
C LEU A 125 0.03 6.10 -4.99
N ASN A 126 -0.42 4.98 -5.57
CA ASN A 126 -1.75 4.82 -6.13
C ASN A 126 -2.52 3.73 -5.37
N ILE A 127 -3.63 4.10 -4.72
CA ILE A 127 -4.47 3.18 -3.96
C ILE A 127 -5.88 3.20 -4.57
N GLN A 128 -6.38 2.04 -4.99
CA GLN A 128 -7.70 1.86 -5.55
C GLN A 128 -8.46 0.80 -4.75
N GLY A 129 -9.68 1.12 -4.31
CA GLY A 129 -10.50 0.18 -3.56
C GLY A 129 -11.93 0.60 -3.32
N GLU A 130 -12.61 -0.06 -2.40
CA GLU A 130 -13.92 0.34 -1.91
C GLU A 130 -13.78 0.89 -0.49
N THR A 131 -13.15 0.14 0.41
CA THR A 131 -13.00 0.51 1.83
C THR A 131 -11.52 0.57 2.20
N LEU A 132 -11.07 1.72 2.67
CA LEU A 132 -9.70 1.95 3.10
C LEU A 132 -9.68 2.34 4.57
N SER A 133 -8.87 1.65 5.38
CA SER A 133 -8.58 1.99 6.77
C SER A 133 -7.09 2.23 6.91
N LEU A 134 -6.72 3.45 7.32
CA LEU A 134 -5.35 3.93 7.51
C LEU A 134 -5.25 4.63 8.88
N ASN A 135 -5.97 4.13 9.89
CA ASN A 135 -5.96 4.69 11.23
C ASN A 135 -4.59 4.49 11.87
N GLN A 136 -4.05 5.52 12.51
CA GLN A 136 -2.71 5.49 13.12
C GLN A 136 -1.58 5.06 12.15
N ALA A 137 -1.85 5.06 10.85
CA ALA A 137 -0.91 4.62 9.83
C ALA A 137 -0.03 5.77 9.36
N VAL A 138 1.12 5.45 8.76
CA VAL A 138 1.96 6.40 8.02
C VAL A 138 1.90 6.08 6.54
N THR A 139 1.36 7.01 5.76
CA THR A 139 1.19 6.90 4.31
C THR A 139 1.98 8.01 3.62
N GLN A 140 2.84 7.66 2.67
CA GLN A 140 3.67 8.64 1.99
C GLN A 140 3.89 8.28 0.52
N GLY A 141 3.83 9.27 -0.36
CA GLY A 141 4.21 9.16 -1.77
C GLY A 141 4.80 10.47 -2.26
N GLU A 142 5.60 10.43 -3.33
CA GLU A 142 5.98 11.65 -4.05
C GLU A 142 4.73 12.31 -4.67
N ARG A 143 3.85 11.49 -5.24
CA ARG A 143 2.50 11.86 -5.67
C ARG A 143 1.51 10.89 -5.05
N ILE A 144 0.37 11.37 -4.59
CA ILE A 144 -0.69 10.52 -4.02
C ILE A 144 -1.91 10.58 -4.92
N LEU A 145 -2.35 9.40 -5.33
CA LEU A 145 -3.61 9.16 -6.03
C LEU A 145 -4.39 8.11 -5.25
N MET A 146 -5.63 8.42 -4.89
CA MET A 146 -6.48 7.49 -4.16
C MET A 146 -7.90 7.54 -4.70
N THR A 147 -8.44 6.37 -5.05
CA THR A 147 -9.85 6.23 -5.43
C THR A 147 -10.50 5.18 -4.55
N ALA A 148 -11.55 5.55 -3.80
CA ALA A 148 -12.30 4.59 -3.00
C ALA A 148 -13.76 4.98 -2.79
N ASN A 149 -14.53 4.15 -2.08
CA ASN A 149 -15.79 4.59 -1.50
C ASN A 149 -15.52 5.33 -0.19
N THR A 150 -14.82 4.73 0.77
CA THR A 150 -14.59 5.34 2.09
C THR A 150 -13.11 5.30 2.49
N LEU A 151 -12.70 6.29 3.28
CA LEU A 151 -11.38 6.34 3.91
C LEU A 151 -11.51 6.69 5.40
N GLU A 152 -11.08 5.76 6.26
CA GLU A 152 -10.81 6.01 7.67
C GLU A 152 -9.33 6.36 7.85
N HIS A 153 -9.04 7.53 8.43
CA HIS A 153 -7.69 8.08 8.63
C HIS A 153 -7.58 8.72 10.02
N GLN A 154 -8.11 8.05 11.04
CA GLN A 154 -8.13 8.58 12.39
C GLN A 154 -6.73 8.49 13.01
N ASN A 155 -6.21 9.60 13.54
CA ASN A 155 -4.83 9.69 14.06
C ASN A 155 -3.75 9.24 13.07
N GLY A 156 -4.09 9.14 11.77
CA GLY A 156 -3.17 8.75 10.72
C GLY A 156 -2.30 9.92 10.26
N LYS A 157 -1.29 9.62 9.46
CA LYS A 157 -0.49 10.60 8.72
C LYS A 157 -0.42 10.24 7.25
N LEU A 158 -0.79 11.17 6.38
CA LEU A 158 -0.64 11.05 4.94
C LEU A 158 0.13 12.27 4.43
N LEU A 159 1.22 12.03 3.72
CA LEU A 159 2.08 13.10 3.20
C LEU A 159 2.44 12.87 1.73
N GLN A 160 2.00 13.79 0.88
CA GLN A 160 2.54 13.92 -0.46
C GLN A 160 3.80 14.78 -0.43
N THR A 161 4.95 14.19 -0.76
CA THR A 161 6.24 14.88 -0.65
C THR A 161 6.62 15.68 -1.90
N GLY A 162 6.05 15.37 -3.06
CA GLY A 162 6.29 16.07 -4.32
C GLY A 162 5.32 17.24 -4.56
N THR A 163 5.60 18.01 -5.61
CA THR A 163 4.86 19.23 -5.98
C THR A 163 3.80 19.00 -7.05
N ASP A 164 3.73 17.80 -7.61
CA ASP A 164 2.71 17.42 -8.59
C ASP A 164 1.31 17.45 -7.98
N ALA A 165 0.28 17.63 -8.81
CA ALA A 165 -1.10 17.59 -8.34
C ALA A 165 -1.47 16.20 -7.80
N GLY A 166 -1.82 16.10 -6.52
CA GLY A 166 -2.37 14.90 -5.88
C GLY A 166 -3.90 14.90 -5.88
N GLU A 167 -4.50 13.72 -5.76
CA GLU A 167 -5.95 13.56 -5.69
C GLU A 167 -6.37 12.42 -4.76
N ILE A 168 -7.34 12.70 -3.89
CA ILE A 168 -8.14 11.68 -3.18
C ILE A 168 -9.59 11.84 -3.65
N ASN A 169 -10.12 10.81 -4.30
CA ASN A 169 -11.47 10.77 -4.84
C ASN A 169 -12.29 9.65 -4.18
N LEU A 170 -13.20 10.06 -3.29
CA LEU A 170 -14.07 9.18 -2.51
C LEU A 170 -15.51 9.35 -2.97
N GLN A 171 -16.21 8.24 -3.18
CA GLN A 171 -17.66 8.25 -3.44
C GLN A 171 -18.46 8.50 -2.15
N GLY A 172 -17.92 8.04 -1.03
CA GLY A 172 -18.47 8.11 0.30
C GLY A 172 -17.69 9.07 1.19
N GLN A 173 -17.56 8.70 2.46
CA GLN A 173 -17.05 9.57 3.51
C GLN A 173 -15.53 9.48 3.67
N LEU A 174 -14.95 10.61 4.05
CA LEU A 174 -13.61 10.72 4.61
C LEU A 174 -13.70 11.01 6.11
N ASN A 175 -13.04 10.20 6.92
CA ASN A 175 -12.89 10.43 8.35
C ASN A 175 -11.42 10.66 8.73
N ASN A 176 -11.03 11.93 8.84
CA ASN A 176 -9.71 12.40 9.26
C ASN A 176 -9.71 12.89 10.72
N LEU A 177 -10.46 12.24 11.61
CA LEU A 177 -10.52 12.61 13.03
C LEU A 177 -9.14 12.54 13.68
N ALA A 178 -8.63 13.66 14.19
CA ALA A 178 -7.28 13.77 14.76
C ALA A 178 -6.14 13.33 13.81
N GLY A 179 -6.42 13.19 12.51
CA GLY A 179 -5.44 12.79 11.49
C GLY A 179 -4.76 13.98 10.81
N GLU A 180 -3.68 13.71 10.10
CA GLU A 180 -2.90 14.71 9.36
C GLU A 180 -2.78 14.32 7.89
N MET A 181 -3.28 15.18 6.99
CA MET A 181 -3.04 15.09 5.55
C MET A 181 -2.23 16.30 5.07
N GLY A 182 -1.08 16.05 4.49
CA GLY A 182 -0.16 17.08 4.00
C GLY A 182 0.17 16.89 2.52
N SER A 183 0.35 17.99 1.79
CA SER A 183 0.91 17.96 0.43
C SER A 183 1.87 19.13 0.20
N HIS A 184 3.00 18.89 -0.46
CA HIS A 184 3.88 19.96 -0.97
C HIS A 184 3.43 20.52 -2.32
N GLY A 185 2.42 19.93 -2.97
CA GLY A 185 1.86 20.37 -4.25
C GLY A 185 0.37 20.70 -4.15
N ASP A 186 -0.24 20.95 -5.31
CA ASP A 186 -1.70 21.04 -5.39
C ASP A 186 -2.34 19.73 -4.92
N PHE A 187 -3.46 19.84 -4.21
CA PHE A 187 -4.14 18.68 -3.65
C PHE A 187 -5.65 18.81 -3.78
N THR A 188 -6.27 17.85 -4.45
CA THR A 188 -7.72 17.78 -4.61
C THR A 188 -8.28 16.68 -3.72
N LEU A 189 -9.26 17.03 -2.89
CA LEU A 189 -10.02 16.10 -2.08
C LEU A 189 -11.49 16.13 -2.50
N LYS A 190 -12.02 14.97 -2.86
CA LYS A 190 -13.39 14.73 -3.27
C LYS A 190 -13.99 13.66 -2.36
N ALA A 191 -15.14 13.93 -1.75
CA ALA A 191 -15.87 13.00 -0.88
C ALA A 191 -17.35 13.41 -0.81
N SER A 192 -18.26 12.56 -0.35
CA SER A 192 -19.64 12.98 -0.05
C SER A 192 -19.79 13.59 1.34
N ALA A 193 -18.93 13.20 2.27
CA ALA A 193 -18.79 13.85 3.56
C ALA A 193 -17.34 13.86 4.04
N LEU A 194 -16.99 14.88 4.82
CA LEU A 194 -15.66 15.05 5.41
C LEU A 194 -15.80 15.31 6.91
N ASN A 195 -15.31 14.38 7.74
CA ASN A 195 -15.02 14.63 9.15
C ASN A 195 -13.54 14.98 9.30
N ASN A 196 -13.23 16.21 9.71
CA ASN A 196 -11.87 16.66 10.00
C ASN A 196 -11.78 17.28 11.41
N ASN A 197 -12.62 16.81 12.35
CA ASN A 197 -12.56 17.27 13.73
C ASN A 197 -11.22 16.90 14.35
N ASP A 198 -10.58 17.84 15.05
CA ASP A 198 -9.22 17.73 15.62
C ASP A 198 -8.11 17.32 14.62
N GLY A 199 -8.43 17.17 13.34
CA GLY A 199 -7.53 16.80 12.27
C GLY A 199 -7.05 18.01 11.46
N GLN A 200 -6.09 17.78 10.58
CA GLN A 200 -5.46 18.81 9.76
C GLN A 200 -5.35 18.34 8.31
N ILE A 201 -5.64 19.27 7.39
CA ILE A 201 -5.38 19.13 5.96
C ILE A 201 -4.59 20.36 5.53
N ILE A 202 -3.36 20.15 5.06
CA ILE A 202 -2.36 21.20 4.84
C ILE A 202 -1.77 21.07 3.44
N THR A 203 -1.76 22.17 2.69
CA THR A 203 -0.94 22.30 1.49
C THR A 203 0.19 23.30 1.74
N ALA A 204 1.42 22.92 1.37
CA ALA A 204 2.62 23.73 1.51
C ALA A 204 3.08 24.30 0.14
N ASN A 205 4.12 25.14 0.14
CA ASN A 205 4.80 25.62 -1.07
C ASN A 205 3.92 26.26 -2.15
N LYS A 206 2.93 27.07 -1.75
CA LYS A 206 1.90 27.68 -2.62
C LYS A 206 0.92 26.69 -3.27
N GLY A 207 0.97 25.40 -2.91
CA GLY A 207 0.00 24.41 -3.38
C GLY A 207 -1.42 24.79 -2.98
N HIS A 208 -2.35 24.65 -3.91
CA HIS A 208 -3.77 24.90 -3.69
C HIS A 208 -4.48 23.65 -3.16
N LEU A 209 -5.25 23.81 -2.09
CA LEU A 209 -6.20 22.80 -1.63
C LEU A 209 -7.56 23.05 -2.30
N SER A 210 -8.07 22.05 -3.01
CA SER A 210 -9.43 22.02 -3.53
C SER A 210 -10.22 20.94 -2.81
N VAL A 211 -11.31 21.31 -2.14
CA VAL A 211 -12.23 20.35 -1.49
C VAL A 211 -13.59 20.43 -2.17
N ALA A 212 -14.06 19.31 -2.71
CA ALA A 212 -15.37 19.20 -3.34
C ALA A 212 -16.20 18.13 -2.63
N LEU A 213 -17.33 18.55 -2.05
CA LEU A 213 -18.33 17.64 -1.52
C LEU A 213 -19.31 17.28 -2.63
N GLN A 214 -19.47 15.98 -2.90
CA GLN A 214 -20.30 15.46 -3.99
C GLN A 214 -21.57 14.80 -3.42
N ASP A 215 -22.70 15.04 -4.06
CA ASP A 215 -24.00 14.45 -3.70
C ASP A 215 -24.12 12.97 -4.15
#